data_AF-A0A7L2VFV3-F1
#
_entry.id   AF-A0A7L2VFV3-F1
#
_cell.length_a   1.000
_cell.length_b   1.000
_cell.length_c   1.000
_cell.angle_alpha   90.00
_cell.angle_beta   90.00
_cell.angle_gamma   90.00
#
_symmetry.space_group_name_H-M   'P 1'
#
loop_
_entity.id
_entity.type
_entity.pdbx_description
1 polymer ?
#
loop_
_entity_poly.entity_id
_entity_poly.type
_entity_poly.pdbx_seq_one_letter_code
_entity_poly.pdbx_strand_id
1 'polypeptide(L)'
;RPQSGGTGGSPLPAALSQRHPAQNLLQPEAGGRWRSAGDGEKQISLPGDRPIHSLHIGNDGSAFVEVLVGAAAGGEFQVLLPSAAFLTPQQSRAGEGLRRLRLFGPQALVKGVAERGWDRLRLVCSQPYC
;
A
#
# COMPACT_ATOMS: atom_id res chain seq x y z
N ARG A 1 -42.66 -14.31 24.11
CA ARG A 1 -41.41 -13.69 24.65
C ARG A 1 -40.83 -14.67 25.67
N PRO A 2 -39.50 -14.90 25.80
CA PRO A 2 -38.33 -14.22 25.21
C PRO A 2 -37.71 -15.03 24.04
N GLN A 3 -37.16 -14.45 22.96
CA GLN A 3 -35.92 -13.69 22.75
C GLN A 3 -34.60 -14.42 23.08
N SER A 4 -33.97 -14.94 22.03
CA SER A 4 -32.51 -15.10 21.84
C SER A 4 -32.30 -15.10 20.32
N GLY A 5 -31.64 -14.14 19.65
CA GLY A 5 -30.50 -13.32 20.05
C GLY A 5 -29.22 -14.06 19.65
N GLY A 6 -28.70 -13.84 18.43
CA GLY A 6 -27.48 -14.51 18.00
C GLY A 6 -27.11 -14.37 16.52
N THR A 7 -26.91 -13.12 16.08
CA THR A 7 -25.94 -12.66 15.07
C THR A 7 -25.65 -13.56 13.85
N GLY A 8 -26.12 -13.07 12.69
CA GLY A 8 -25.65 -13.51 11.38
C GLY A 8 -24.14 -13.34 11.23
N GLY A 9 -23.46 -14.45 11.00
CA GLY A 9 -22.10 -14.47 10.48
C GLY A 9 -22.14 -14.03 9.02
N SER A 10 -21.96 -12.74 8.77
CA SER A 10 -21.57 -12.29 7.43
C SER A 10 -20.17 -12.85 7.13
N PRO A 11 -19.93 -13.40 5.93
CA PRO A 11 -18.60 -13.87 5.57
C PRO A 11 -17.64 -12.66 5.58
N LEU A 12 -16.60 -12.74 6.42
CA LEU A 12 -15.54 -11.73 6.46
C LEU A 12 -14.92 -11.60 5.06
N PRO A 13 -14.86 -10.39 4.47
CA PRO A 13 -14.25 -10.21 3.16
C PRO A 13 -12.74 -10.44 3.25
N ALA A 14 -12.24 -11.20 2.27
CA ALA A 14 -10.85 -11.37 1.86
C ALA A 14 -9.76 -11.18 2.93
N ALA A 15 -9.27 -12.31 3.45
CA ALA A 15 -8.11 -12.49 4.32
C ALA A 15 -7.09 -11.33 4.29
N LEU A 16 -7.21 -10.42 5.26
CA LEU A 16 -6.10 -9.59 5.72
C LEU A 16 -5.05 -10.55 6.29
N SER A 17 -3.81 -10.52 5.79
CA SER A 17 -2.72 -11.29 6.40
C SER A 17 -2.54 -10.82 7.85
N GLN A 18 -3.09 -11.56 8.81
CA GLN A 18 -3.13 -11.21 10.25
C GLN A 18 -1.73 -10.95 10.84
N ARG A 19 -0.67 -11.44 10.19
CA ARG A 19 0.73 -11.26 10.62
C ARG A 19 1.40 -9.99 10.08
N HIS A 20 0.83 -9.33 9.08
CA HIS A 20 1.46 -8.21 8.37
C HIS A 20 0.43 -7.12 8.00
N PRO A 21 -0.27 -6.50 8.97
CA PRO A 21 -1.25 -5.45 8.67
C PRO A 21 -0.58 -4.20 8.08
N ALA A 22 -1.34 -3.42 7.30
CA ALA A 22 -0.83 -2.21 6.65
C ALA A 22 -0.37 -1.13 7.66
N GLN A 23 -0.88 -1.17 8.89
CA GLN A 23 -0.44 -0.31 10.00
C GLN A 23 1.06 -0.49 10.34
N ASN A 24 1.66 -1.63 9.99
CA ASN A 24 3.09 -1.87 10.16
C ASN A 24 3.96 -0.90 9.34
N LEU A 25 3.44 -0.33 8.25
CA LEU A 25 4.16 0.65 7.43
C LEU A 25 4.36 2.00 8.14
N LEU A 26 3.61 2.26 9.22
CA LEU A 26 3.80 3.43 10.09
C LEU A 26 4.90 3.21 11.15
N GLN A 27 5.43 1.99 11.28
CA GLN A 27 6.48 1.62 12.23
C GLN A 27 7.64 0.90 11.51
N PRO A 28 8.34 1.58 10.58
CA PRO A 28 9.41 0.96 9.80
C PRO A 28 10.58 0.47 10.68
N GLU A 29 10.88 1.19 11.77
CA GLU A 29 11.94 0.86 12.74
C GLU A 29 11.73 -0.50 13.44
N ALA A 30 10.47 -0.94 13.55
CA ALA A 30 10.09 -2.21 14.16
C ALA A 30 10.18 -3.40 13.18
N GLY A 31 10.70 -3.19 11.96
CA GLY A 31 10.72 -4.20 10.90
C GLY A 31 9.33 -4.49 10.32
N GLY A 32 8.41 -3.52 10.45
CA GLY A 32 7.04 -3.64 10.00
C GLY A 32 6.94 -3.88 8.49
N ARG A 33 6.48 -5.08 8.11
CA ARG A 33 6.15 -5.42 6.71
C ARG A 33 4.65 -5.49 6.53
N TRP A 34 4.21 -5.07 5.35
CA TRP A 34 2.87 -5.34 4.85
C TRP A 34 2.95 -6.35 3.70
N ARG A 35 2.05 -7.33 3.70
CA ARG A 35 1.87 -8.27 2.58
C ARG A 35 0.40 -8.28 2.19
N SER A 36 0.09 -8.09 0.91
CA SER A 36 -1.22 -8.44 0.38
C SER A 36 -1.33 -9.97 0.27
N ALA A 37 -2.55 -10.51 0.37
CA ALA A 37 -2.80 -11.93 0.14
C ALA A 37 -2.88 -12.32 -1.36
N GLY A 38 -2.47 -11.41 -2.27
CA GLY A 38 -2.57 -11.51 -3.73
C GLY A 38 -2.38 -10.14 -4.41
N ASP A 39 -2.75 -10.01 -5.69
CA ASP A 39 -2.94 -8.70 -6.31
C ASP A 39 -3.94 -7.89 -5.49
N GLY A 40 -3.62 -6.62 -5.24
CA GLY A 40 -4.50 -5.84 -4.41
C GLY A 40 -4.06 -4.42 -4.15
N GLU A 41 -5.08 -3.58 -4.07
CA GLU A 41 -5.00 -2.25 -3.51
C GLU A 41 -5.03 -2.33 -1.98
N LYS A 42 -4.26 -1.49 -1.30
CA LYS A 42 -4.45 -1.17 0.12
C LYS A 42 -4.37 0.29 0.42
N GLN A 43 -5.11 0.69 1.44
CA GLN A 43 -5.21 2.06 1.90
C GLN A 43 -4.73 2.16 3.36
N ILE A 44 -4.00 3.23 3.66
CA ILE A 44 -3.38 3.52 4.96
C ILE A 44 -3.73 4.97 5.31
N SER A 45 -4.21 5.20 6.53
CA SER A 45 -4.36 6.54 7.07
C SER A 45 -3.05 6.98 7.72
N LEU A 46 -2.57 8.17 7.37
CA LEU A 46 -1.38 8.80 7.93
C LEU A 46 -1.73 9.68 9.13
N PRO A 47 -0.80 9.85 10.09
CA PRO A 47 -0.97 10.80 11.18
C PRO A 47 -0.76 12.25 10.71
N GLY A 48 -1.87 12.98 10.55
CA GLY A 48 -1.89 14.40 10.22
C GLY A 48 -1.78 14.69 8.72
N ASP A 49 -1.92 15.97 8.38
CA ASP A 49 -1.92 16.46 7.00
C ASP A 49 -0.55 17.08 6.65
N ARG A 50 0.30 16.35 5.92
CA ARG A 50 1.69 16.78 5.63
C ARG A 50 2.13 16.50 4.20
N PRO A 51 3.00 17.36 3.62
CA PRO A 51 3.59 17.11 2.31
C PRO A 51 4.56 15.93 2.34
N ILE A 52 4.66 15.23 1.21
CA ILE A 52 5.48 14.02 1.07
C ILE A 52 6.69 14.33 0.17
N HIS A 53 7.88 14.33 0.76
CA HIS A 53 9.11 14.66 0.05
C HIS A 53 9.75 13.46 -0.67
N SER A 54 9.64 12.27 -0.06
CA SER A 54 10.29 11.06 -0.56
C SER A 54 9.54 9.82 -0.10
N LEU A 55 9.64 8.73 -0.88
CA LEU A 55 9.08 7.42 -0.56
C LEU A 55 10.19 6.37 -0.54
N HIS A 56 10.28 5.62 0.55
CA HIS A 56 11.15 4.45 0.64
C HIS A 56 10.28 3.20 0.66
N ILE A 57 10.36 2.38 -0.39
CA ILE A 57 9.46 1.26 -0.60
C ILE A 57 10.27 -0.03 -0.62
N GLY A 58 10.09 -0.85 0.41
CA GLY A 58 10.55 -2.23 0.44
C GLY A 58 9.52 -3.13 -0.22
N ASN A 59 9.89 -3.77 -1.33
CA ASN A 59 9.05 -4.73 -2.01
C ASN A 59 8.98 -6.06 -1.24
N ASP A 60 7.92 -6.83 -1.45
CA ASP A 60 7.82 -8.23 -1.04
C ASP A 60 7.08 -9.05 -2.10
N GLY A 61 7.55 -8.92 -3.34
CA GLY A 61 7.11 -9.73 -4.46
C GLY A 61 6.10 -9.08 -5.41
N SER A 62 5.87 -7.77 -5.37
CA SER A 62 5.12 -7.06 -6.41
C SER A 62 6.00 -6.74 -7.62
N ALA A 63 5.46 -6.83 -8.84
CA ALA A 63 6.16 -6.39 -10.04
C ALA A 63 6.06 -4.89 -10.21
N PHE A 64 4.90 -4.31 -9.89
CA PHE A 64 4.65 -2.88 -9.95
C PHE A 64 4.08 -2.41 -8.62
N VAL A 65 4.46 -1.18 -8.24
CA VAL A 65 3.87 -0.46 -7.12
C VAL A 65 3.54 0.96 -7.58
N GLU A 66 2.30 1.36 -7.37
CA GLU A 66 1.84 2.74 -7.52
C GLU A 66 1.41 3.28 -6.16
N VAL A 67 1.63 4.59 -5.94
CA VAL A 67 1.23 5.27 -4.70
C VAL A 67 0.34 6.45 -5.04
N LEU A 68 -0.84 6.46 -4.44
CA LEU A 68 -1.80 7.54 -4.51
C LEU A 68 -2.01 8.15 -3.13
N VAL A 69 -2.43 9.40 -3.10
CA VAL A 69 -2.75 10.17 -1.89
C VAL A 69 -4.17 10.69 -1.94
N GLY A 70 -4.79 10.82 -0.77
CA GLY A 70 -6.12 11.38 -0.61
C GLY A 70 -6.23 12.16 0.70
N ALA A 71 -7.29 12.95 0.81
CA ALA A 71 -7.64 13.68 2.03
C ALA A 71 -8.83 13.02 2.74
N ALA A 72 -8.86 13.04 4.08
CA ALA A 72 -9.91 12.41 4.86
C ALA A 72 -11.22 13.18 4.78
N ALA A 73 -11.14 14.48 4.49
CA ALA A 73 -12.27 15.35 4.21
C ALA A 73 -13.06 14.94 2.94
N GLY A 74 -12.53 14.00 2.13
CA GLY A 74 -13.16 13.48 0.92
C GLY A 74 -12.41 13.87 -0.35
N GLY A 75 -12.86 13.32 -1.48
CA GLY A 75 -12.29 13.54 -2.81
C GLY A 75 -11.59 12.32 -3.41
N GLU A 76 -11.27 12.43 -4.69
CA GLU A 76 -10.57 11.39 -5.46
C GLU A 76 -9.10 11.28 -5.04
N PHE A 77 -8.60 10.04 -5.07
CA PHE A 77 -7.16 9.79 -4.90
C PHE A 77 -6.37 10.36 -6.08
N GLN A 78 -5.23 10.97 -5.78
CA GLN A 78 -4.31 11.52 -6.77
C GLN A 78 -3.02 10.72 -6.80
N VAL A 79 -2.51 10.45 -7.99
CA VAL A 79 -1.24 9.74 -8.17
C VAL A 79 -0.10 10.60 -7.62
N LEU A 80 0.61 10.07 -6.62
CA LEU A 80 1.82 10.67 -6.06
C LEU A 80 3.07 10.07 -6.71
N LEU A 81 3.12 8.73 -6.79
CA LEU A 81 4.17 7.98 -7.49
C LEU A 81 3.48 7.15 -8.59
N PRO A 82 3.73 7.45 -9.88
CA PRO A 82 3.25 6.62 -10.98
C PRO A 82 3.75 5.18 -10.84
N SER A 83 3.06 4.23 -11.48
CA SER A 83 3.42 2.81 -11.47
C SER A 83 4.92 2.56 -11.70
N ALA A 84 5.59 2.11 -10.65
CA ALA A 84 7.02 1.90 -10.61
C ALA A 84 7.36 0.41 -10.62
N ALA A 85 8.22 -0.01 -11.54
CA ALA A 85 8.64 -1.42 -11.65
C ALA A 85 9.64 -1.83 -10.55
N PHE A 86 9.37 -2.95 -9.88
CA PHE A 86 10.27 -3.55 -8.89
C PHE A 86 10.83 -4.90 -9.34
N LEU A 87 10.11 -5.65 -10.18
CA LEU A 87 10.55 -6.93 -10.73
C LEU A 87 10.31 -6.94 -12.24
N THR A 88 11.22 -7.58 -12.97
CA THR A 88 10.97 -7.93 -14.38
C THR A 88 10.08 -9.17 -14.45
N PRO A 89 9.43 -9.45 -15.59
CA PRO A 89 8.62 -10.67 -15.75
C PRO A 89 9.41 -11.94 -15.45
N GLN A 90 10.69 -12.00 -15.82
CA GLN A 90 11.57 -13.13 -15.52
C GLN A 90 11.81 -13.27 -14.01
N GLN A 91 12.12 -12.17 -13.33
CA GLN A 91 12.34 -12.16 -11.88
C GLN A 91 11.08 -12.57 -11.11
N SER A 92 9.91 -12.09 -11.55
CA SER A 92 8.61 -12.48 -10.97
C SER A 92 8.38 -13.99 -11.07
N ARG A 93 8.52 -14.58 -12.26
CA ARG A 93 8.32 -16.02 -12.46
C ARG A 93 9.34 -16.89 -11.72
N ALA A 94 10.58 -16.42 -11.61
CA ALA A 94 11.64 -17.13 -10.93
C ALA A 94 11.61 -16.96 -9.39
N GLY A 95 10.79 -16.04 -8.87
CA GLY A 95 10.78 -15.73 -7.43
C GLY A 95 12.05 -15.02 -6.95
N GLU A 96 12.77 -14.33 -7.83
CA GLU A 96 14.07 -13.74 -7.54
C GLU A 96 13.96 -12.25 -7.17
N GLY A 97 14.77 -11.81 -6.19
CA GLY A 97 14.88 -10.39 -5.86
C GLY A 97 13.59 -9.76 -5.27
N LEU A 98 12.69 -10.57 -4.72
CA LEU A 98 11.37 -10.14 -4.22
C LEU A 98 11.43 -9.02 -3.17
N ARG A 99 12.54 -8.91 -2.44
CA ARG A 99 12.75 -7.97 -1.32
C ARG A 99 13.51 -6.70 -1.70
N ARG A 100 13.34 -6.22 -2.93
CA ARG A 100 14.04 -5.02 -3.43
C ARG A 100 13.55 -3.76 -2.72
N LEU A 101 14.48 -2.99 -2.15
CA LEU A 101 14.23 -1.63 -1.67
C LEU A 101 14.45 -0.64 -2.81
N ARG A 102 13.51 0.29 -3.00
CA ARG A 102 13.71 1.46 -3.89
C ARG A 102 13.41 2.75 -3.13
N LEU A 103 14.24 3.75 -3.40
CA LEU A 103 14.10 5.10 -2.86
C LEU A 103 13.65 6.01 -3.99
N PHE A 104 12.55 6.72 -3.76
CA PHE A 104 11.99 7.69 -4.69
C PHE A 104 12.11 9.07 -4.04
N GLY A 105 13.04 9.87 -4.55
CA GLY A 105 13.15 11.27 -4.16
C GLY A 105 12.12 12.16 -4.87
N PRO A 106 12.13 13.48 -4.63
CA PRO A 106 11.14 14.42 -5.15
C PRO A 106 10.95 14.37 -6.66
N GLN A 107 12.02 14.08 -7.41
CA GLN A 107 12.01 14.03 -8.88
C GLN A 107 11.19 12.87 -9.44
N ALA A 108 10.94 11.84 -8.64
CA ALA A 108 10.11 10.70 -9.02
C ALA A 108 8.64 10.89 -8.64
N LEU A 109 8.32 11.94 -7.87
CA LEU A 109 6.97 12.23 -7.39
C LEU A 109 6.29 13.26 -8.30
N VAL A 110 4.96 13.21 -8.37
CA VAL A 110 4.16 14.22 -9.05
C VAL A 110 4.23 15.52 -8.25
N LYS A 111 5.03 16.49 -8.72
CA LYS A 111 5.39 17.72 -7.99
C LYS A 111 4.20 18.44 -7.32
N GLY A 112 3.16 18.76 -8.09
CA GLY A 112 2.00 19.49 -7.56
C GLY A 112 1.16 18.70 -6.55
N VAL A 113 1.27 17.38 -6.54
CA VAL A 113 0.63 16.50 -5.55
C VAL A 113 1.52 16.40 -4.31
N ALA A 114 2.83 16.21 -4.47
CA ALA A 114 3.80 16.05 -3.38
C ALA A 114 3.93 17.29 -2.47
N GLU A 115 3.73 18.49 -3.03
CA GLU A 115 3.81 19.77 -2.31
C GLU A 115 2.60 20.05 -1.39
N ARG A 116 1.51 19.26 -1.52
CA ARG A 116 0.29 19.40 -0.72
C ARG A 116 0.30 18.47 0.48
N GLY A 117 -0.45 18.84 1.52
CA GLY A 117 -0.74 17.95 2.63
C GLY A 117 -1.65 16.79 2.23
N TRP A 118 -1.36 15.59 2.75
CA TRP A 118 -2.25 14.43 2.68
C TRP A 118 -2.29 13.65 3.99
N ASP A 119 -3.43 13.01 4.26
CA ASP A 119 -3.68 12.18 5.45
C ASP A 119 -4.08 10.74 5.11
N ARG A 120 -4.20 10.40 3.82
CA ARG A 120 -4.43 9.04 3.32
C ARG A 120 -3.45 8.70 2.22
N LEU A 121 -2.90 7.49 2.29
CA LEU A 121 -2.15 6.84 1.22
C LEU A 121 -2.91 5.62 0.72
N ARG A 122 -2.79 5.36 -0.57
CA ARG A 122 -3.24 4.15 -1.22
C ARG A 122 -2.07 3.57 -2.01
N LEU A 123 -1.70 2.34 -1.68
CA LEU A 123 -0.69 1.58 -2.39
C LEU A 123 -1.40 0.56 -3.27
N VAL A 124 -1.10 0.59 -4.56
CA VAL A 124 -1.57 -0.40 -5.52
C VAL A 124 -0.38 -1.28 -5.86
N CYS A 125 -0.47 -2.55 -5.47
CA CYS A 125 0.54 -3.56 -5.75
C CYS A 125 0.02 -4.52 -6.81
N SER A 126 0.79 -4.72 -7.88
CA SER A 126 0.41 -5.60 -8.99
C SER A 126 1.52 -6.59 -9.31
N GLN A 127 1.13 -7.83 -9.56
CA GLN A 127 2.01 -8.92 -9.96
C GLN A 127 1.34 -9.75 -11.07
N PRO A 128 1.33 -9.24 -12.32
CA PRO A 128 0.65 -9.89 -13.43
C PRO A 128 1.44 -11.09 -14.02
N TYR A 129 2.64 -11.39 -13.52
CA TYR A 129 3.55 -12.33 -14.16
C TYR A 129 3.65 -13.68 -13.47
N CYS A 130 2.99 -13.87 -12.33
CA CYS A 130 2.95 -15.15 -11.61
C CYS A 130 1.54 -15.47 -11.11
#